data_AF-A0A355DD87-F1
#
_entry.id   AF-A0A355DD87-F1
#
_cell.length_a   1.000
_cell.length_b   1.000
_cell.length_c   1.000
_cell.angle_alpha   90.00
_cell.angle_beta   90.00
_cell.angle_gamma   90.00
#
_symmetry.space_group_name_H-M   'P 1'
#
loop_
_entity.id
_entity.type
_entity.pdbx_description
1 polymer ?
#
loop_
_entity_poly.entity_id
_entity_poly.type
_entity_poly.pdbx_seq_one_letter_code
_entity_poly.pdbx_strand_id
1 'polypeptide(L)'
;WATNLVTAFATIGGRPLGIVANQPQSMAGTLDIPASQKGGRFVAFCDAFNLPLLTFVDTSGFYPGKDLEWRGMIRYGAQLAFAYARATVPRVCLTLRKSYGGAYIVMDSR
;
A
#
# COMPACT_ATOMS: atom_id res chain seq x y z
N TRP A 1 4.89 11.58 6.50
CA TRP A 1 4.39 10.71 7.57
C TRP A 1 4.29 9.27 7.06
N ALA A 2 4.30 8.27 7.97
CA ALA A 2 4.37 6.83 7.65
C ALA A 2 5.46 6.53 6.60
N THR A 3 6.72 6.64 7.01
CA THR A 3 7.90 6.55 6.12
C THR A 3 8.16 5.15 5.59
N ASN A 4 7.54 4.13 6.19
CA ASN A 4 7.54 2.72 5.78
C ASN A 4 6.70 2.43 4.52
N LEU A 5 5.87 3.39 4.08
CA LEU A 5 5.12 3.31 2.82
C LEU A 5 5.26 4.62 2.04
N VAL A 6 5.80 4.55 0.83
CA VAL A 6 5.91 5.67 -0.10
C VAL A 6 4.62 5.76 -0.93
N THR A 7 4.12 6.98 -1.09
CA THR A 7 3.03 7.31 -2.02
C THR A 7 3.48 8.51 -2.83
N ALA A 8 3.47 8.41 -4.16
CA ALA A 8 3.97 9.47 -5.04
C ALA A 8 3.21 9.52 -6.37
N PHE A 9 3.18 10.68 -7.01
CA PHE A 9 2.76 10.79 -8.41
C PHE A 9 3.98 10.73 -9.32
N ALA A 10 3.81 10.11 -10.47
CA ALA A 10 4.84 10.00 -11.49
C ALA A 10 4.23 10.00 -12.88
N THR A 11 5.08 9.98 -13.90
CA THR A 11 4.69 9.84 -15.30
C THR A 11 5.50 8.73 -15.97
N ILE A 12 4.86 7.83 -16.70
CA ILE A 12 5.51 6.83 -17.55
C ILE A 12 4.99 7.02 -18.97
N GLY A 13 5.89 7.22 -19.94
CA GLY A 13 5.50 7.47 -21.33
C GLY A 13 4.55 8.67 -21.51
N GLY A 14 4.72 9.71 -20.69
CA GLY A 14 3.85 10.91 -20.70
C GLY A 14 2.48 10.72 -20.04
N ARG A 15 2.16 9.53 -19.50
CA ARG A 15 0.90 9.27 -18.80
C ARG A 15 1.08 9.35 -17.29
N PRO A 16 0.25 10.14 -16.57
CA PRO A 16 0.34 10.25 -15.11
C PRO A 16 -0.14 8.96 -14.42
N LEU A 17 0.46 8.64 -13.27
CA LEU A 17 0.10 7.49 -12.45
C LEU A 17 0.43 7.72 -10.97
N GLY A 18 -0.19 6.93 -10.10
CA GLY A 18 0.13 6.85 -8.68
C GLY A 18 1.07 5.68 -8.37
N ILE A 19 2.05 5.91 -7.52
CA ILE A 19 2.99 4.89 -7.03
C ILE A 19 2.71 4.64 -5.55
N VAL A 20 2.61 3.36 -5.18
CA VAL A 20 2.62 2.89 -3.79
C VAL A 20 3.76 1.92 -3.61
N ALA A 21 4.67 2.16 -2.65
CA ALA A 21 5.84 1.30 -2.47
C ALA A 21 6.16 1.09 -1.00
N ASN A 22 6.54 -0.14 -0.60
CA ASN A 22 7.12 -0.36 0.72
C ASN A 22 8.52 0.28 0.77
N GLN A 23 8.90 0.86 1.92
CA GLN A 23 10.23 1.43 2.16
C GLN A 23 10.99 0.57 3.18
N PRO A 24 11.86 -0.34 2.74
CA PRO A 24 12.58 -1.25 3.63
C PRO A 24 13.50 -0.56 4.64
N GLN A 25 13.98 0.65 4.34
CA GLN A 25 14.83 1.43 5.26
C GLN A 25 14.05 1.99 6.46
N SER A 26 12.71 1.90 6.45
CA SER A 26 11.84 2.34 7.54
C SER A 26 10.97 1.18 8.01
N MET A 27 11.11 0.76 9.26
CA MET A 27 10.34 -0.34 9.86
C MET A 27 10.39 -1.63 9.00
N ALA A 28 11.50 -1.88 8.29
CA ALA A 28 11.63 -3.00 7.36
C ALA A 28 10.53 -3.08 6.27
N GLY A 29 9.83 -1.99 5.94
CA GLY A 29 8.74 -2.01 4.96
C GLY A 29 7.48 -2.73 5.44
N THR A 30 7.32 -2.94 6.75
CA THR A 30 6.08 -3.50 7.31
C THR A 30 4.94 -2.50 7.18
N LEU A 31 3.71 -3.02 7.15
CA LEU A 31 2.50 -2.20 7.21
C LEU A 31 2.04 -2.00 8.65
N ASP A 32 1.63 -0.79 8.98
CA ASP A 32 1.06 -0.39 10.26
C ASP A 32 -0.15 0.52 10.04
N ILE A 33 -0.87 0.91 11.10
CA ILE A 33 -2.08 1.75 10.98
C ILE A 33 -1.83 3.01 10.13
N PRO A 34 -0.78 3.83 10.40
CA PRO A 34 -0.47 5.00 9.58
C PRO A 34 -0.21 4.65 8.10
N ALA A 35 0.61 3.64 7.80
CA ALA A 35 0.88 3.26 6.41
C ALA A 35 -0.40 2.79 5.70
N SER A 36 -1.23 1.97 6.35
CA SER A 36 -2.47 1.48 5.75
C SER A 36 -3.47 2.62 5.49
N GLN A 37 -3.59 3.58 6.40
CA GLN A 37 -4.42 4.77 6.17
C GLN A 37 -3.87 5.64 5.02
N LYS A 38 -2.55 5.86 4.98
CA LYS A 38 -1.86 6.63 3.93
C LYS A 38 -2.09 6.00 2.55
N GLY A 39 -1.77 4.72 2.43
CA GLY A 39 -1.93 3.96 1.20
C GLY A 39 -3.39 3.89 0.78
N GLY A 40 -4.29 3.59 1.71
CA GLY A 40 -5.71 3.42 1.40
C GLY A 40 -6.34 4.69 0.85
N ARG A 41 -6.01 5.86 1.43
CA ARG A 41 -6.47 7.17 0.91
C ARG A 41 -5.84 7.52 -0.42
N PHE A 42 -4.56 7.20 -0.63
CA PHE A 42 -3.87 7.48 -1.89
C PHE A 42 -4.37 6.62 -3.05
N VAL A 43 -4.57 5.32 -2.82
CA VAL A 43 -5.18 4.40 -3.79
C VAL A 43 -6.59 4.86 -4.14
N ALA A 44 -7.40 5.18 -3.13
CA ALA A 44 -8.73 5.73 -3.30
C ALA A 44 -8.76 7.02 -4.13
N PHE A 45 -7.78 7.90 -3.93
CA PHE A 45 -7.65 9.13 -4.70
C PHE A 45 -7.28 8.83 -6.15
N CYS A 46 -6.26 8.00 -6.39
CA CYS A 46 -5.84 7.66 -7.75
C CYS A 46 -6.98 7.04 -8.55
N ASP A 47 -7.72 6.12 -7.93
CA ASP A 47 -8.90 5.51 -8.53
C ASP A 47 -9.99 6.54 -8.89
N ALA A 48 -10.32 7.46 -7.96
CA ALA A 48 -11.32 8.49 -8.19
C ALA A 48 -10.98 9.46 -9.33
N PHE A 49 -9.69 9.67 -9.61
CA PHE A 49 -9.20 10.56 -10.68
C PHE A 49 -8.68 9.80 -11.90
N ASN A 50 -9.00 8.51 -12.03
CA ASN A 50 -8.60 7.66 -13.16
C ASN A 50 -7.08 7.58 -13.38
N LEU A 51 -6.29 7.69 -12.31
CA LEU A 51 -4.85 7.51 -12.36
C LEU A 51 -4.51 6.02 -12.19
N PRO A 52 -3.81 5.40 -13.15
CA PRO A 52 -3.28 4.05 -12.99
C PRO A 52 -2.40 3.95 -11.74
N LEU A 53 -2.31 2.74 -11.18
CA LEU A 53 -1.50 2.46 -10.01
C LEU A 53 -0.34 1.53 -10.35
N LEU A 54 0.84 1.90 -9.87
CA LEU A 54 2.02 1.05 -9.85
C LEU A 54 2.40 0.75 -8.39
N THR A 55 2.33 -0.52 -8.01
CA THR A 55 2.61 -1.00 -6.66
C THR A 55 3.95 -1.72 -6.63
N PHE A 56 4.89 -1.29 -5.79
CA PHE A 56 6.16 -1.98 -5.55
C PHE A 56 6.14 -2.69 -4.19
N VAL A 57 6.30 -4.01 -4.21
CA VAL A 57 6.17 -4.85 -3.01
C VAL A 57 7.53 -5.28 -2.48
N ASP A 58 7.83 -4.87 -1.24
CA ASP A 58 8.93 -5.41 -0.43
C ASP A 58 8.53 -5.34 1.06
N THR A 59 7.54 -6.15 1.44
CA THR A 59 6.99 -6.17 2.79
C THR A 59 7.16 -7.52 3.47
N SER A 60 7.55 -7.49 4.74
CA SER A 60 7.63 -8.68 5.59
C SER A 60 6.31 -9.04 6.27
N GLY A 61 5.28 -8.19 6.20
CA GLY A 61 4.06 -8.37 6.96
C GLY A 61 3.53 -7.08 7.58
N PHE A 62 2.54 -7.24 8.45
CA PHE A 62 2.12 -6.17 9.36
C PHE A 62 3.06 -6.08 10.56
N TYR A 63 3.25 -4.86 11.07
CA TYR A 63 4.05 -4.64 12.27
C TYR A 63 3.32 -5.19 13.50
N PRO A 64 3.91 -6.14 14.26
CA PRO A 64 3.25 -6.75 15.39
C PRO A 64 3.23 -5.80 16.60
N GLY A 65 2.14 -5.83 17.38
CA GLY A 65 2.10 -5.13 18.65
C GLY A 65 0.70 -5.09 19.27
N LYS A 66 0.61 -5.36 20.59
CA LYS A 66 -0.65 -5.30 21.34
C LYS A 66 -1.34 -3.94 21.23
N ASP A 67 -0.56 -2.86 21.29
CA ASP A 67 -1.07 -1.49 21.15
C ASP A 67 -1.73 -1.27 19.78
N LEU A 68 -1.11 -1.75 18.71
CA LEU A 68 -1.66 -1.67 17.36
C LEU A 68 -2.98 -2.42 17.23
N GLU A 69 -3.06 -3.63 17.77
CA GLU A 69 -4.29 -4.41 17.74
C GLU A 69 -5.43 -3.67 18.46
N TRP A 70 -5.18 -3.12 19.65
CA TRP A 70 -6.17 -2.36 20.43
C TRP A 70 -6.58 -1.05 19.76
N ARG A 71 -5.65 -0.42 19.04
CA ARG A 71 -5.92 0.78 18.23
C ARG A 71 -6.64 0.47 16.92
N GLY A 72 -6.95 -0.80 16.64
CA GLY A 72 -7.76 -1.21 15.50
C GLY A 72 -6.97 -1.54 14.24
N MET A 73 -5.79 -2.16 14.38
CA MET A 73 -4.97 -2.61 13.24
C MET A 73 -5.78 -3.41 12.22
N ILE A 74 -6.66 -4.31 12.65
CA ILE A 74 -7.54 -5.07 11.75
C ILE A 74 -8.38 -4.16 10.86
N ARG A 75 -9.03 -3.14 11.44
CA ARG A 75 -9.89 -2.19 10.71
C ARG A 75 -9.08 -1.34 9.73
N TYR A 76 -7.96 -0.79 10.17
CA TYR A 76 -7.15 0.11 9.34
C TYR A 76 -6.32 -0.63 8.30
N GLY A 77 -5.83 -1.83 8.60
CA GLY A 77 -5.21 -2.73 7.63
C GLY A 77 -6.19 -3.10 6.52
N ALA A 78 -7.43 -3.45 6.89
CA ALA A 78 -8.51 -3.74 5.93
C ALA A 78 -8.88 -2.53 5.05
N GLN A 79 -8.65 -1.30 5.50
CA GLN A 79 -8.91 -0.10 4.69
C GLN A 79 -8.04 -0.07 3.42
N LEU A 80 -6.78 -0.47 3.50
CA LEU A 80 -5.89 -0.54 2.33
C LEU A 80 -6.32 -1.68 1.40
N ALA A 81 -6.63 -2.85 1.95
CA ALA A 81 -7.16 -3.97 1.17
C ALA A 81 -8.45 -3.58 0.44
N PHE A 82 -9.38 -2.91 1.13
CA PHE A 82 -10.62 -2.42 0.53
C PHE A 82 -10.36 -1.41 -0.59
N ALA A 83 -9.39 -0.50 -0.41
CA ALA A 83 -9.03 0.48 -1.44
C ALA A 83 -8.49 -0.20 -2.71
N TYR A 84 -7.65 -1.23 -2.58
CA TYR A 84 -7.16 -1.99 -3.73
C TYR A 84 -8.22 -2.90 -4.36
N ALA A 85 -9.09 -3.50 -3.55
CA ALA A 85 -10.15 -4.38 -4.02
C ALA A 85 -11.25 -3.63 -4.79
N ARG A 86 -11.56 -2.40 -4.37
CA ARG A 86 -12.55 -1.55 -5.05
C ARG A 86 -12.00 -0.83 -6.28
N ALA A 87 -10.67 -0.66 -6.37
CA ALA A 87 -10.05 0.12 -7.43
C ALA A 87 -10.26 -0.52 -8.79
N THR A 88 -10.73 0.28 -9.74
CA THR A 88 -11.08 -0.15 -11.11
C THR A 88 -10.09 0.35 -12.17
N VAL A 89 -9.24 1.31 -11.82
CA VAL A 89 -8.14 1.78 -12.66
C VAL A 89 -7.16 0.65 -13.00
N PRO A 90 -6.36 0.76 -14.08
CA PRO A 90 -5.28 -0.17 -14.36
C PRO A 90 -4.30 -0.23 -13.18
N ARG A 91 -4.00 -1.45 -12.74
CA ARG A 91 -3.09 -1.73 -11.62
C ARG A 91 -1.98 -2.67 -12.08
N VAL A 92 -0.75 -2.31 -11.77
CA VAL A 92 0.44 -3.14 -12.00
C VAL A 92 1.16 -3.32 -10.68
N CYS A 93 1.43 -4.56 -10.31
CA CYS A 93 2.16 -4.91 -9.10
C CYS A 93 3.51 -5.53 -9.48
N LEU A 94 4.59 -5.05 -8.85
CA LEU A 94 5.94 -5.58 -9.00
C LEU A 94 6.50 -5.97 -7.62
N THR A 95 6.63 -7.27 -7.40
CA THR A 95 7.36 -7.79 -6.22
C THR A 95 8.86 -7.62 -6.42
N LEU A 96 9.47 -6.79 -5.59
CA LEU A 96 10.91 -6.51 -5.62
C LEU A 96 11.69 -7.55 -4.82
N ARG A 97 11.19 -7.91 -3.63
CA ARG A 97 11.87 -8.84 -2.72
C ARG A 97 10.90 -9.59 -1.80
N LYS A 98 10.53 -9.03 -0.65
CA LYS A 98 9.70 -9.73 0.34
C LYS A 98 8.21 -9.61 -0.02
N SER A 99 7.53 -10.76 -0.05
CA SER A 99 6.09 -10.85 -0.35
C SER A 99 5.44 -11.90 0.55
N TYR A 100 5.26 -11.57 1.83
CA TYR A 100 4.76 -12.53 2.82
C TYR A 100 3.35 -12.22 3.33
N GLY A 101 2.52 -13.28 3.40
CA GLY A 101 1.26 -13.33 4.14
C GLY A 101 0.23 -12.27 3.76
N GLY A 102 -0.55 -11.83 4.75
CA GLY A 102 -1.63 -10.87 4.53
C GLY A 102 -1.18 -9.52 4.01
N ALA A 103 0.05 -9.09 4.30
CA ALA A 103 0.56 -7.82 3.79
C ALA A 103 0.80 -7.88 2.28
N TYR A 104 1.30 -9.01 1.74
CA TYR A 104 1.39 -9.22 0.30
C TYR A 104 0.00 -9.14 -0.35
N ILE A 105 -1.00 -9.80 0.24
CA ILE A 105 -2.38 -9.77 -0.26
C ILE A 105 -2.93 -8.35 -0.33
N VAL A 106 -2.66 -7.56 0.71
CA VAL A 106 -3.09 -6.16 0.83
C VAL A 106 -2.35 -5.24 -0.15
N MET A 107 -1.11 -5.56 -0.51
CA MET A 107 -0.28 -4.78 -1.45
C MET A 107 -0.54 -5.19 -2.91
N ASP A 108 -1.82 -5.19 -3.31
CA ASP A 108 -2.22 -5.39 -4.71
C ASP A 108 -1.85 -6.76 -5.29
N SER A 109 -2.02 -7.84 -4.51
CA SER A 109 -1.75 -9.20 -5.03
C SER A 109 -2.76 -9.57 -6.12
N ARG A 110 -2.27 -9.93 -7.30
CA ARG A 110 -3.06 -10.50 -8.39
C ARG A 110 -2.23 -11.47 -9.22
#